data_AF-A0A2N8PE66-F1
#
_entry.id   AF-A0A2N8PE66-F1
#
_cell.length_a   1.000
_cell.length_b   1.000
_cell.length_c   1.000
_cell.angle_alpha   90.00
_cell.angle_beta   90.00
_cell.angle_gamma   90.00
#
_symmetry.space_group_name_H-M   'P 1'
#
loop_
_entity.id
_entity.type
_entity.pdbx_description
1 polymer ?
#
loop_
_entity_poly.entity_id
_entity_poly.type
_entity_poly.pdbx_seq_one_letter_code
_entity_poly.pdbx_strand_id
1 'polypeptide(L)'
;MGTVTLGVSLAVPEPHGSFLQRKREGFGDPAALGIPTHITLLPPTEVDADALPGIERHLATVAAVCRPFPLRLEGTGTFRPLSPVVFVKVVEGAHGCAVLQERVRAASGPCARELQFPYHPHVTVAHAIDEAAMDRAQTELADYSAAWTIGGFALYEKGGDEVWRLEREYPFGSGGGSVTLPRQAAESAELSRPPAASSS
;
A
#
# COMPACT_ATOMS: atom_id res chain seq x y z
N MET A 1 5.66 -11.07 28.38
CA MET A 1 4.97 -11.16 27.08
C MET A 1 5.14 -9.81 26.42
N GLY A 2 5.65 -9.78 25.19
CA GLY A 2 5.92 -8.54 24.46
C GLY A 2 4.82 -8.25 23.44
N THR A 3 4.72 -7.00 23.01
CA THR A 3 3.87 -6.59 21.90
C THR A 3 4.68 -6.48 20.62
N VAL A 4 4.01 -6.64 19.48
CA VAL A 4 4.55 -6.35 18.15
C VAL A 4 3.60 -5.40 17.43
N THR A 5 4.13 -4.56 16.55
CA THR A 5 3.32 -3.65 15.72
C THR A 5 3.21 -4.23 14.32
N LEU A 6 1.98 -4.57 13.92
CA LEU A 6 1.68 -5.19 12.63
C LEU A 6 0.97 -4.22 11.69
N GLY A 7 1.12 -4.47 10.39
CA GLY A 7 0.44 -3.74 9.32
C GLY A 7 0.14 -4.68 8.16
N VAL A 8 -0.99 -4.45 7.48
CA VAL A 8 -1.38 -5.23 6.30
C VAL A 8 -1.57 -4.27 5.14
N SER A 9 -0.98 -4.58 4.00
CA SER A 9 -1.04 -3.67 2.85
C SER A 9 -1.01 -4.40 1.51
N LEU A 10 -1.44 -3.67 0.47
CA LEU A 10 -1.26 -4.03 -0.93
C LEU A 10 -0.01 -3.34 -1.45
N ALA A 11 0.95 -4.10 -1.96
CA ALA A 11 2.16 -3.54 -2.55
C ALA A 11 1.85 -2.83 -3.87
N VAL A 12 2.51 -1.69 -4.10
CA VAL A 12 2.58 -1.08 -5.44
C VAL A 12 3.76 -1.72 -6.19
N PRO A 13 3.53 -2.39 -7.33
CA PRO A 13 4.57 -3.17 -8.01
C PRO A 13 5.62 -2.27 -8.65
N GLU A 14 6.77 -2.84 -8.98
CA GLU A 14 7.75 -2.17 -9.85
C GLU A 14 7.20 -1.96 -11.27
N PRO A 15 7.61 -0.88 -11.97
CA PRO A 15 8.54 0.17 -11.53
C PRO A 15 7.88 1.27 -10.66
N HIS A 16 6.56 1.18 -10.43
CA HIS A 16 5.78 2.24 -9.78
C HIS A 16 6.13 2.40 -8.29
N GLY A 17 6.37 1.29 -7.60
CA GLY A 17 6.74 1.25 -6.19
C GLY A 17 7.98 2.10 -5.90
N SER A 18 9.10 1.77 -6.54
CA SER A 18 10.35 2.51 -6.39
C SER A 18 10.28 3.95 -6.92
N PHE A 19 9.52 4.21 -7.99
CA PHE A 19 9.33 5.58 -8.49
C PHE A 19 8.66 6.48 -7.45
N LEU A 20 7.54 6.04 -6.86
CA LEU A 20 6.81 6.81 -5.86
C LEU A 20 7.62 6.92 -4.55
N GLN A 21 8.39 5.89 -4.19
CA GLN A 21 9.28 5.94 -3.03
C GLN A 21 10.35 7.02 -3.19
N ARG A 22 11.05 7.07 -4.33
CA ARG A 22 12.03 8.13 -4.62
C ARG A 22 11.40 9.52 -4.63
N LYS A 23 10.15 9.66 -5.09
CA LYS A 23 9.41 10.92 -5.01
C LYS A 23 9.15 11.34 -3.56
N ARG A 24 8.69 10.43 -2.71
CA ARG A 24 8.50 10.68 -1.26
C ARG A 24 9.80 11.17 -0.60
N GLU A 25 10.92 10.50 -0.88
CA GLU A 25 12.25 10.93 -0.41
C GLU A 25 12.59 12.35 -0.90
N GLY A 26 12.37 12.64 -2.18
CA GLY A 26 12.64 13.95 -2.78
C GLY A 26 11.76 15.08 -2.21
N PHE A 27 10.57 14.76 -1.69
CA PHE A 27 9.73 15.72 -0.97
C PHE A 27 10.15 15.90 0.50
N GLY A 28 11.01 15.03 1.03
CA GLY A 28 11.49 15.07 2.41
C GLY A 28 10.61 14.28 3.39
N ASP A 29 9.85 13.29 2.91
CA ASP A 29 9.09 12.40 3.80
C ASP A 29 10.04 11.43 4.54
N PRO A 30 10.20 11.57 5.88
CA PRO A 30 11.13 10.73 6.63
C PRO A 30 10.70 9.25 6.67
N ALA A 31 9.42 8.95 6.43
CA ALA A 31 8.91 7.60 6.39
C ALA A 31 9.05 6.93 5.01
N ALA A 32 9.62 7.62 4.01
CA ALA A 32 9.75 7.10 2.66
C ALA A 32 10.54 5.78 2.58
N LEU A 33 11.60 5.67 3.40
CA LEU A 33 12.48 4.50 3.47
C LEU A 33 11.99 3.44 4.48
N GLY A 34 11.11 3.82 5.40
CA GLY A 34 10.66 2.94 6.48
C GLY A 34 9.65 1.89 6.03
N ILE A 35 8.94 2.10 4.92
CA ILE A 35 7.93 1.19 4.40
C ILE A 35 7.86 1.26 2.85
N PRO A 36 7.79 0.12 2.14
CA PRO A 36 7.55 0.12 0.70
C PRO A 36 6.27 0.88 0.33
N THR A 37 6.21 1.42 -0.89
CA THR A 37 5.01 2.07 -1.42
C THR A 37 3.84 1.09 -1.44
N HIS A 38 2.72 1.47 -0.82
CA HIS A 38 1.61 0.54 -0.57
C HIS A 38 0.26 1.25 -0.46
N ILE A 39 -0.81 0.46 -0.50
CA ILE A 39 -2.17 0.83 -0.07
C ILE A 39 -2.46 0.11 1.24
N THR A 40 -2.78 0.83 2.30
CA THR A 40 -3.01 0.26 3.63
C THR A 40 -4.35 -0.50 3.70
N LEU A 41 -4.36 -1.70 4.29
CA LEU A 41 -5.56 -2.46 4.66
C LEU A 41 -5.73 -2.52 6.19
N LEU A 42 -4.63 -2.68 6.92
CA LEU A 42 -4.58 -2.56 8.37
C LEU A 42 -3.50 -1.53 8.73
N PRO A 43 -3.85 -0.40 9.36
CA PRO A 43 -2.85 0.56 9.83
C PRO A 43 -2.00 -0.07 10.95
N PRO A 44 -0.91 0.61 11.39
CA PRO A 44 -0.09 0.12 12.49
C PRO A 44 -0.95 -0.26 13.70
N THR A 45 -0.89 -1.53 14.06
CA THR A 45 -1.72 -2.14 15.11
C THR A 45 -0.83 -2.92 16.05
N GLU A 46 -0.79 -2.48 17.31
CA GLU A 46 -0.10 -3.20 18.37
C GLU A 46 -0.93 -4.42 18.80
N VAL A 47 -0.27 -5.57 18.89
CA VAL A 47 -0.87 -6.84 19.33
C VAL A 47 0.09 -7.59 20.23
N ASP A 48 -0.41 -8.49 21.06
CA ASP A 48 0.43 -9.46 21.76
C ASP A 48 1.18 -10.34 20.75
N ALA A 49 2.47 -10.56 20.96
CA ALA A 49 3.28 -11.39 20.07
C ALA A 49 2.70 -12.82 19.93
N ASP A 50 2.09 -13.35 20.99
CA ASP A 50 1.46 -14.67 21.00
C ASP A 50 0.19 -14.74 20.13
N ALA A 51 -0.37 -13.60 19.72
CA ALA A 51 -1.52 -13.52 18.81
C ALA A 51 -1.13 -13.66 17.33
N LEU A 52 0.15 -13.47 16.98
CA LEU A 52 0.64 -13.48 15.59
C LEU A 52 0.23 -14.75 14.83
N PRO A 53 0.39 -15.98 15.35
CA PRO A 53 -0.03 -17.18 14.63
C PRO A 53 -1.55 -17.20 14.31
N GLY A 54 -2.38 -16.60 15.17
CA GLY A 54 -3.81 -16.45 14.92
C GLY A 54 -4.12 -15.47 13.80
N ILE A 55 -3.41 -14.34 13.77
CA ILE A 55 -3.49 -13.33 12.72
C ILE A 55 -3.08 -13.93 11.38
N GLU A 56 -1.96 -14.65 11.34
CA GLU A 56 -1.48 -15.26 10.09
C GLU A 56 -2.49 -16.26 9.49
N ARG A 57 -3.13 -17.09 10.33
CA ARG A 57 -4.17 -18.04 9.88
C ARG A 57 -5.42 -17.32 9.37
N HIS A 58 -5.83 -16.24 10.04
CA HIS A 58 -6.94 -15.40 9.60
C HIS A 58 -6.66 -14.80 8.23
N LEU A 59 -5.49 -14.18 8.05
CA LEU A 59 -5.05 -13.59 6.79
C LEU A 59 -4.97 -14.63 5.66
N ALA A 60 -4.45 -15.83 5.93
CA ALA A 60 -4.44 -16.92 4.95
C ALA A 60 -5.87 -17.32 4.51
N THR A 61 -6.81 -17.37 5.45
CA THR A 61 -8.22 -17.67 5.16
C THR A 61 -8.87 -16.58 4.31
N VAL A 62 -8.58 -15.31 4.62
CA VAL A 62 -9.05 -14.17 3.81
C VAL A 62 -8.52 -14.26 2.39
N ALA A 63 -7.21 -14.47 2.21
CA ALA A 63 -6.60 -14.53 0.88
C ALA A 63 -7.13 -15.70 0.03
N ALA A 64 -7.36 -16.87 0.64
CA ALA A 64 -7.85 -18.06 -0.05
C ALA A 64 -9.21 -17.88 -0.73
N VAL A 65 -10.07 -16.99 -0.21
CA VAL A 65 -11.40 -16.72 -0.77
C VAL A 65 -11.45 -15.48 -1.67
N CYS A 66 -10.35 -14.74 -1.78
CA CYS A 66 -10.26 -13.56 -2.63
C CYS A 66 -9.88 -13.93 -4.06
N ARG A 67 -10.19 -13.04 -5.00
CA ARG A 67 -9.78 -13.15 -6.40
C ARG A 67 -9.01 -11.91 -6.84
N PRO A 68 -8.07 -12.04 -7.79
CA PRO A 68 -7.40 -10.89 -8.36
C PRO A 68 -8.38 -9.90 -9.00
N PHE A 69 -8.07 -8.61 -8.91
CA PHE A 69 -8.89 -7.54 -9.48
C PHE A 69 -8.02 -6.40 -10.02
N PRO A 70 -8.49 -5.65 -11.04
CA PRO A 70 -7.76 -4.51 -11.59
C PRO A 70 -7.73 -3.35 -10.58
N LEU A 71 -6.61 -2.66 -10.54
CA LEU A 71 -6.42 -1.44 -9.79
C LEU A 71 -5.77 -0.37 -10.68
N ARG A 72 -6.26 0.86 -10.57
CA ARG A 72 -5.71 2.00 -11.29
C ARG A 72 -5.54 3.19 -10.38
N LEU A 73 -4.35 3.76 -10.41
CA LEU A 73 -3.99 5.02 -9.79
C LEU A 73 -4.07 6.13 -10.83
N GLU A 74 -4.65 7.28 -10.46
CA GLU A 74 -4.66 8.45 -11.35
C GLU A 74 -4.77 9.76 -10.56
N GLY A 75 -3.78 10.63 -10.75
CA GLY A 75 -3.69 11.94 -10.15
C GLY A 75 -3.63 11.96 -8.62
N THR A 76 -3.57 13.16 -8.07
CA THR A 76 -3.39 13.38 -6.64
C THR A 76 -4.68 13.80 -5.93
N GLY A 77 -4.69 13.59 -4.62
CA GLY A 77 -5.68 14.09 -3.67
C GLY A 77 -4.99 14.47 -2.36
N THR A 78 -5.75 15.08 -1.46
CA THR A 78 -5.25 15.46 -0.13
C THR A 78 -6.36 15.29 0.91
N PHE A 79 -5.97 14.98 2.14
CA PHE A 79 -6.86 15.02 3.31
C PHE A 79 -6.80 16.35 4.06
N ARG A 80 -5.99 17.31 3.59
CA ARG A 80 -5.96 18.67 4.15
C ARG A 80 -7.32 19.36 3.99
N PRO A 81 -7.75 20.20 4.95
CA PRO A 81 -7.03 20.58 6.17
C PRO A 81 -7.22 19.61 7.34
N LEU A 82 -7.98 18.52 7.18
CA LEU A 82 -8.26 17.57 8.29
C LEU A 82 -7.00 16.81 8.73
N SER A 83 -6.18 16.36 7.78
CA SER A 83 -4.88 15.74 8.09
C SER A 83 -3.83 16.08 7.02
N PRO A 84 -2.54 16.21 7.40
CA PRO A 84 -1.47 16.66 6.51
C PRO A 84 -0.97 15.54 5.59
N VAL A 85 -1.83 15.08 4.69
CA VAL A 85 -1.53 13.96 3.78
C VAL A 85 -1.81 14.35 2.34
N VAL A 86 -0.88 14.03 1.45
CA VAL A 86 -1.05 14.03 0.00
C VAL A 86 -0.88 12.59 -0.50
N PHE A 87 -1.77 12.17 -1.39
CA PHE A 87 -1.81 10.81 -1.88
C PHE A 87 -2.14 10.74 -3.38
N VAL A 88 -1.80 9.62 -4.00
CA VAL A 88 -2.29 9.25 -5.33
C VAL A 88 -3.61 8.50 -5.18
N LYS A 89 -4.63 8.89 -5.96
CA LYS A 89 -6.00 8.36 -5.86
C LYS A 89 -6.08 6.98 -6.49
N VAL A 90 -6.83 6.07 -5.87
CA VAL A 90 -7.32 4.85 -6.50
C VAL A 90 -8.61 5.19 -7.26
N VAL A 91 -8.57 5.20 -8.59
CA VAL A 91 -9.72 5.51 -9.45
C VAL A 91 -10.43 4.25 -9.97
N GLU A 92 -9.79 3.10 -9.88
CA GLU A 92 -10.34 1.78 -10.17
C GLU A 92 -9.85 0.77 -9.13
N GLY A 93 -10.71 -0.16 -8.69
CA GLY A 93 -10.36 -1.17 -7.69
C GLY A 93 -10.70 -0.79 -6.24
N ALA A 94 -11.22 0.42 -5.99
CA ALA A 94 -11.55 0.89 -4.64
C ALA A 94 -12.51 -0.04 -3.87
N HIS A 95 -13.52 -0.59 -4.54
CA HIS A 95 -14.44 -1.58 -3.94
C HIS A 95 -13.71 -2.86 -3.51
N GLY A 96 -12.80 -3.37 -4.35
CA GLY A 96 -11.99 -4.55 -4.01
C GLY A 96 -11.11 -4.31 -2.79
N CYS A 97 -10.47 -3.14 -2.70
CA CYS A 97 -9.71 -2.73 -1.51
C CYS A 97 -10.59 -2.64 -0.26
N ALA A 98 -11.80 -2.07 -0.37
CA ALA A 98 -12.73 -1.96 0.76
C ALA A 98 -13.17 -3.33 1.28
N VAL A 99 -13.57 -4.24 0.39
CA VAL A 99 -13.96 -5.61 0.76
C VAL A 99 -12.79 -6.35 1.42
N LEU A 100 -11.56 -6.21 0.91
CA LEU A 100 -10.37 -6.78 1.53
C LEU A 100 -10.13 -6.23 2.93
N GLN A 101 -10.16 -4.90 3.05
CA GLN A 101 -9.95 -4.23 4.34
C GLN A 101 -10.99 -4.73 5.35
N GLU A 102 -12.27 -4.80 4.99
CA GLU A 102 -13.34 -5.28 5.85
C GLU A 102 -13.11 -6.72 6.31
N ARG A 103 -12.69 -7.61 5.40
CA ARG A 103 -12.35 -9.01 5.74
C ARG A 103 -11.14 -9.12 6.66
N VAL A 104 -10.09 -8.36 6.38
CA VAL A 104 -8.88 -8.29 7.24
C VAL A 104 -9.28 -7.83 8.65
N ARG A 105 -10.14 -6.81 8.76
CA ARG A 105 -10.59 -6.22 10.03
C ARG A 105 -11.90 -6.79 10.57
N ALA A 106 -12.31 -7.97 10.11
CA ALA A 106 -13.59 -8.56 10.48
C ALA A 106 -13.77 -8.56 12.01
N ALA A 107 -14.95 -8.18 12.50
CA ALA A 107 -15.21 -8.01 13.93
C ALA A 107 -15.02 -9.29 14.76
N SER A 108 -15.18 -10.46 14.13
CA SER A 108 -14.92 -11.78 14.73
C SER A 108 -13.46 -12.24 14.62
N GLY A 109 -12.61 -11.46 13.97
CA GLY A 109 -11.21 -11.78 13.68
C GLY A 109 -10.23 -11.15 14.68
N PRO A 110 -8.97 -11.59 14.66
CA PRO A 110 -7.94 -11.12 15.59
C PRO A 110 -7.47 -9.67 15.33
N CYS A 111 -7.91 -9.05 14.23
CA CYS A 111 -7.59 -7.66 13.86
C CYS A 111 -8.84 -6.74 13.93
N ALA A 112 -9.87 -7.15 14.67
CA ALA A 112 -11.11 -6.39 14.81
C ALA A 112 -10.84 -4.98 15.36
N ARG A 113 -11.38 -3.97 14.67
CA ARG A 113 -11.25 -2.57 15.07
C ARG A 113 -12.41 -1.77 14.50
N GLU A 114 -12.78 -0.68 15.17
CA GLU A 114 -13.68 0.33 14.61
C GLU A 114 -12.89 1.37 13.81
N LEU A 115 -13.44 1.82 12.67
CA LEU A 115 -12.86 2.96 11.95
C LEU A 115 -13.50 4.24 12.45
N GLN A 116 -12.68 5.28 12.63
CA GLN A 116 -13.17 6.63 12.88
C GLN A 116 -13.73 7.29 11.61
N PHE A 117 -13.26 6.86 10.44
CA PHE A 117 -13.67 7.39 9.13
C PHE A 117 -13.89 6.25 8.13
N PRO A 118 -14.72 6.45 7.10
CA PRO A 118 -14.83 5.48 6.00
C PRO A 118 -13.46 5.16 5.40
N TYR A 119 -13.27 3.90 5.03
CA TYR A 119 -12.04 3.47 4.37
C TYR A 119 -11.89 4.15 3.01
N HIS A 120 -10.76 4.81 2.82
CA HIS A 120 -10.40 5.47 1.57
C HIS A 120 -9.09 4.87 1.05
N PRO A 121 -9.10 3.94 0.07
CA PRO A 121 -7.87 3.36 -0.46
C PRO A 121 -7.06 4.42 -1.23
N HIS A 122 -5.78 4.54 -0.90
CA HIS A 122 -4.87 5.52 -1.49
C HIS A 122 -3.41 5.09 -1.34
N VAL A 123 -2.52 5.74 -2.08
CA VAL A 123 -1.06 5.61 -1.91
C VAL A 123 -0.51 6.94 -1.41
N THR A 124 -0.05 6.98 -0.17
CA THR A 124 0.55 8.19 0.41
C THR A 124 1.85 8.56 -0.29
N VAL A 125 1.98 9.83 -0.67
CA VAL A 125 3.19 10.38 -1.33
C VAL A 125 3.80 11.57 -0.58
N ALA A 126 3.11 12.10 0.43
CA ALA A 126 3.67 12.99 1.44
C ALA A 126 2.81 12.95 2.70
N HIS A 127 3.44 13.01 3.88
CA HIS A 127 2.74 13.01 5.16
C HIS A 127 3.52 13.84 6.19
N ALA A 128 2.85 14.84 6.78
CA ALA A 128 3.36 15.65 7.88
C ALA A 128 4.75 16.29 7.59
N ILE A 129 4.96 16.71 6.34
CA ILE A 129 6.11 17.51 5.90
C ILE A 129 5.69 18.98 5.73
N ASP A 130 6.64 19.85 5.39
CA ASP A 130 6.38 21.27 5.11
C ASP A 130 5.24 21.46 4.08
N GLU A 131 4.40 22.48 4.29
CA GLU A 131 3.23 22.75 3.43
C GLU A 131 3.63 22.98 1.97
N ALA A 132 4.74 23.69 1.71
CA ALA A 132 5.21 23.91 0.34
C ALA A 132 5.72 22.60 -0.28
N ALA A 133 6.28 21.68 0.52
CA ALA A 133 6.64 20.35 0.04
C ALA A 133 5.41 19.49 -0.26
N MET A 134 4.33 19.59 0.54
CA MET A 134 3.06 18.94 0.23
C MET A 134 2.43 19.49 -1.05
N ASP A 135 2.45 20.81 -1.26
CA ASP A 135 1.93 21.44 -2.49
C ASP A 135 2.73 21.02 -3.74
N ARG A 136 4.05 20.92 -3.60
CA ARG A 136 4.91 20.35 -4.66
C ARG A 136 4.57 18.90 -4.94
N ALA A 137 4.41 18.07 -3.92
CA ALA A 137 4.03 16.66 -4.09
C ALA A 137 2.69 16.52 -4.83
N GLN A 138 1.71 17.35 -4.48
CA GLN A 138 0.39 17.35 -5.10
C GLN A 138 0.46 17.77 -6.57
N THR A 139 1.27 18.80 -6.89
CA THR A 139 1.40 19.36 -8.24
C THR A 139 2.24 18.47 -9.15
N GLU A 140 3.41 18.00 -8.70
CA GLU A 140 4.33 17.20 -9.52
C GLU A 140 3.76 15.83 -9.92
N LEU A 141 2.86 15.29 -9.10
CA LEU A 141 2.22 13.99 -9.36
C LEU A 141 0.79 14.12 -9.90
N ALA A 142 0.34 15.34 -10.24
CA ALA A 142 -1.03 15.59 -10.70
C ALA A 142 -1.43 14.75 -11.94
N ASP A 143 -0.47 14.49 -12.84
CA ASP A 143 -0.68 13.69 -14.05
C ASP A 143 -0.20 12.23 -13.92
N TYR A 144 0.19 11.79 -12.71
CA TYR A 144 0.65 10.42 -12.51
C TYR A 144 -0.49 9.42 -12.75
N SER A 145 -0.18 8.34 -13.48
CA SER A 145 -1.10 7.23 -13.72
C SER A 145 -0.36 5.89 -13.75
N ALA A 146 -0.99 4.86 -13.19
CA ALA A 146 -0.47 3.49 -13.18
C ALA A 146 -1.63 2.49 -13.06
N ALA A 147 -1.52 1.33 -13.69
CA ALA A 147 -2.53 0.28 -13.60
C ALA A 147 -1.87 -1.10 -13.47
N TRP A 148 -2.42 -1.95 -12.61
CA TRP A 148 -1.98 -3.33 -12.44
C TRP A 148 -3.09 -4.19 -11.85
N THR A 149 -2.87 -5.50 -11.82
CA THR A 149 -3.76 -6.44 -11.15
C THR A 149 -3.28 -6.71 -9.74
N ILE A 150 -4.15 -6.52 -8.74
CA ILE A 150 -3.87 -6.92 -7.37
C ILE A 150 -4.00 -8.44 -7.29
N GLY A 151 -2.90 -9.13 -6.98
CA GLY A 151 -2.85 -10.58 -6.85
C GLY A 151 -2.80 -11.10 -5.41
N GLY A 152 -2.67 -10.23 -4.42
CA GLY A 152 -2.48 -10.60 -3.01
C GLY A 152 -2.25 -9.38 -2.12
N PHE A 153 -2.08 -9.63 -0.83
CA PHE A 153 -1.63 -8.63 0.16
C PHE A 153 -0.49 -9.19 1.01
N ALA A 154 0.15 -8.36 1.82
CA ALA A 154 1.24 -8.76 2.68
C ALA A 154 1.07 -8.26 4.12
N LEU A 155 1.58 -9.06 5.06
CA LEU A 155 1.76 -8.71 6.47
C LEU A 155 3.16 -8.18 6.68
N TYR A 156 3.27 -7.09 7.43
CA TYR A 156 4.52 -6.47 7.83
C TYR A 156 4.56 -6.32 9.35
N GLU A 157 5.76 -6.45 9.90
CA GLU A 157 6.07 -6.11 11.29
C GLU A 157 6.97 -4.87 11.32
N LYS A 158 6.64 -3.93 12.20
CA LYS A 158 7.49 -2.77 12.47
C LYS A 158 8.49 -3.10 13.57
N GLY A 159 9.77 -3.12 13.22
CA GLY A 159 10.84 -3.33 14.19
C GLY A 159 11.00 -2.15 15.15
N GLY A 160 11.71 -2.35 16.26
CA GLY A 160 12.04 -1.28 17.22
C GLY A 160 12.94 -0.17 16.65
N ASP A 161 13.47 -0.35 15.44
CA ASP A 161 14.18 0.64 14.64
C ASP A 161 13.26 1.45 13.72
N GLU A 162 11.95 1.32 13.89
CA GLU A 162 10.90 1.98 13.12
C GLU A 162 10.78 1.53 11.64
N VAL A 163 11.52 0.49 11.24
CA VAL A 163 11.52 -0.06 9.88
C VAL A 163 10.52 -1.21 9.77
N TRP A 164 9.69 -1.15 8.73
CA TRP A 164 8.74 -2.20 8.38
C TRP A 164 9.42 -3.31 7.59
N ARG A 165 9.29 -4.54 8.09
CA ARG A 165 9.82 -5.75 7.46
C ARG A 165 8.68 -6.62 6.99
N LEU A 166 8.83 -7.15 5.77
CA LEU A 166 7.89 -8.12 5.23
C LEU A 166 7.95 -9.38 6.07
N GLU A 167 6.82 -9.76 6.64
CA GLU A 167 6.67 -11.01 7.41
C GLU A 167 6.17 -12.13 6.49
N ARG A 168 5.06 -11.88 5.77
CA ARG A 168 4.46 -12.88 4.90
C ARG A 168 3.63 -12.26 3.77
N GLU A 169 3.69 -12.88 2.60
CA GLU A 169 2.79 -12.58 1.48
C GLU A 169 1.63 -13.58 1.43
N TYR A 170 0.46 -13.09 1.04
CA TYR A 170 -0.79 -13.83 0.92
C TYR A 170 -1.34 -13.67 -0.49
N PRO A 171 -0.89 -14.48 -1.46
CA PRO A 171 -1.47 -14.49 -2.79
C PRO A 171 -2.94 -14.95 -2.72
N PHE A 172 -3.78 -14.37 -3.56
CA PHE A 172 -5.17 -14.78 -3.66
C PHE A 172 -5.30 -16.17 -4.25
N GLY A 173 -6.38 -16.87 -3.86
CA GLY A 173 -6.71 -18.18 -4.38
C GLY A 173 -6.69 -18.19 -5.91
N SER A 174 -5.93 -19.13 -6.48
CA SER A 174 -5.73 -19.26 -7.93
C SER A 174 -7.02 -19.65 -8.65
N GLY A 175 -7.81 -18.65 -9.03
CA GLY A 175 -8.66 -18.76 -10.21
C GLY A 175 -7.81 -18.70 -11.47
N GLY A 176 -6.95 -19.70 -11.71
CA GLY A 176 -6.20 -19.93 -12.95
C GLY A 176 -5.26 -18.80 -13.41
N GLY A 177 -3.99 -18.86 -13.00
CA GLY A 177 -2.92 -18.05 -13.60
C GLY A 177 -1.81 -17.72 -12.62
N SER A 178 -0.73 -18.50 -12.63
CA SER A 178 0.48 -18.23 -11.85
C SER A 178 1.15 -16.95 -12.36
N VAL A 179 1.20 -15.90 -11.54
CA VAL A 179 2.18 -14.82 -11.71
C VAL A 179 3.22 -14.98 -10.61
N THR A 180 4.34 -15.58 -10.99
CA THR A 180 5.55 -15.62 -10.17
C THR A 180 6.15 -14.21 -10.18
N LEU A 181 6.14 -13.49 -9.07
CA LEU A 181 6.92 -12.26 -8.95
C LEU A 181 8.41 -12.64 -8.87
N PRO A 182 9.28 -12.13 -9.75
CA PRO A 182 10.71 -12.40 -9.66
C PRO A 182 11.31 -11.73 -8.43
N ARG A 183 12.10 -12.52 -7.69
CA ARG A 183 12.96 -12.09 -6.59
C ARG A 183 13.96 -11.06 -7.12
N GLN A 184 14.07 -9.94 -6.42
CA GLN A 184 14.88 -8.77 -6.76
C GLN A 184 16.35 -9.16 -7.08
N ALA A 185 16.75 -8.96 -8.33
CA ALA A 185 18.15 -8.86 -8.75
C ALA A 185 18.37 -7.44 -9.26
N ALA A 186 19.35 -6.76 -8.69
CA ALA A 186 19.69 -5.39 -9.02
C ALA A 186 20.42 -5.33 -10.36
N GLU A 187 19.79 -4.78 -11.39
CA GLU A 187 20.49 -4.22 -12.55
C GLU A 187 19.83 -2.92 -13.02
N SER A 188 20.67 -1.91 -13.17
CA SER A 188 20.35 -0.53 -13.54
C SER A 188 19.87 -0.44 -14.98
N ALA A 189 18.70 0.14 -15.21
CA ALA A 189 18.27 0.58 -16.54
C ALA A 189 17.69 2.01 -16.44
N GLU A 190 18.25 2.92 -17.22
CA GLU A 190 17.86 4.32 -17.34
C GLU A 190 16.38 4.46 -17.72
N LEU A 191 15.58 5.05 -16.83
CA LEU A 191 14.17 5.36 -17.05
C LEU A 191 14.05 6.71 -17.79
N SER A 192 13.95 6.64 -19.13
CA SER A 192 13.43 7.75 -19.93
C SER A 192 11.90 7.73 -20.01
N ARG A 193 11.33 8.93 -19.92
CA ARG A 193 9.90 9.31 -20.05
C ARG A 193 9.19 8.60 -21.23
N PRO A 194 7.98 8.01 -21.04
CA PRO A 194 7.22 7.46 -22.16
C PRO A 194 6.62 8.59 -23.05
N PRO A 195 6.51 8.38 -24.38
CA PRO A 195 6.08 9.43 -25.31
C PRO A 195 4.57 9.68 -25.27
N ALA A 196 4.18 10.93 -25.53
CA ALA A 196 2.80 11.36 -25.67
C ALA A 196 2.21 10.86 -27.00
N ALA A 197 0.99 10.31 -26.95
CA ALA A 197 0.20 9.98 -28.12
C ALA A 197 -0.12 11.23 -28.93
N SER A 198 0.20 11.22 -30.23
CA SER A 198 -0.25 12.23 -31.19
C SER A 198 -1.53 11.75 -31.86
N SER A 199 -2.61 12.51 -31.71
CA SER A 199 -3.83 12.39 -32.51
C SER A 199 -3.56 12.92 -33.92
N SER A 200 -4.12 12.23 -34.93
CA SER A 200 -4.12 12.63 -36.34
C SER A 200 -4.90 13.92 -36.62
#